data_AF-A0A972UWI7-F1
#
_entry.id   AF-A0A972UWI7-F1
#
_cell.length_a   1.000
_cell.length_b   1.000
_cell.length_c   1.000
_cell.angle_alpha   90.00
_cell.angle_beta   90.00
_cell.angle_gamma   90.00
#
_symmetry.space_group_name_H-M   'P 1'
#
loop_
_entity.id
_entity.type
_entity.pdbx_description
1 polymer ?
#
loop_
_entity_poly.entity_id
_entity_poly.type
_entity_poly.pdbx_seq_one_letter_code
_entity_poly.pdbx_strand_id
1 'polypeptide(L)' 'MSEENLIEEGKEGITYLSGMYREWFLDYASYVILERAVPYINDGLKPVQRRIMHAMKEMDDGR' A
#
# COMPACT_ATOMS: atom_id res chain seq x y z
N MET A 1 -20.60 -7.44 39.55
CA MET A 1 -20.28 -6.99 38.18
C MET A 1 -19.77 -5.57 38.33
N SER A 2 -18.46 -5.38 38.13
CA SER A 2 -17.76 -4.11 38.38
C SER A 2 -17.99 -3.12 37.26
N GLU A 3 -18.25 -1.86 37.63
CA GLU A 3 -18.55 -0.72 36.76
C GLU A 3 -17.40 -0.34 35.80
N GLU A 4 -16.21 -0.91 36.00
CA GLU A 4 -15.02 -0.69 35.15
C GLU A 4 -15.17 -1.22 33.72
N ASN A 5 -15.99 -2.25 33.47
CA ASN A 5 -16.17 -2.80 32.12
C ASN A 5 -17.00 -1.89 31.20
N LEU A 6 -17.78 -0.94 31.74
CA LEU A 6 -18.60 -0.02 30.93
C LEU A 6 -17.79 1.13 30.31
N ILE A 7 -16.61 1.43 30.87
CA ILE A 7 -15.74 2.53 30.39
C ILE A 7 -14.86 2.07 29.22
N GLU A 8 -14.54 0.78 29.15
CA GLU A 8 -13.71 0.21 28.09
C GLU A 8 -14.48 0.11 26.74
N GLU A 9 -15.78 -0.21 26.75
CA GLU A 9 -16.61 -0.24 25.52
C GLU A 9 -16.83 1.15 24.90
N GLY A 10 -16.70 2.24 25.66
CA GLY A 10 -16.91 3.62 25.19
C GLY A 10 -15.74 4.24 24.41
N LYS A 11 -14.58 3.58 24.34
CA LYS A 11 -13.38 4.09 23.66
C LYS A 11 -13.22 3.64 22.20
N GLU A 12 -14.10 2.77 21.70
CA GLU A 12 -14.04 2.30 20.30
C GLU A 12 -14.46 3.36 19.27
N GLY A 13 -14.94 4.53 19.70
CA GLY A 13 -15.52 5.55 18.82
C GLY A 13 -14.67 6.80 18.53
N ILE A 14 -13.48 6.96 19.14
CA ILE A 14 -12.67 8.18 18.96
C ILE A 14 -11.30 7.83 18.37
N THR A 15 -11.26 7.70 17.04
CA THR A 15 -10.00 7.58 16.30
C THR A 15 -9.35 8.96 16.17
N TYR A 16 -8.25 9.18 16.90
CA TYR A 16 -7.49 10.42 16.76
C TYR A 16 -6.89 10.52 15.36
N LEU A 17 -7.06 11.67 14.70
CA LEU A 17 -6.55 11.93 13.34
C LEU A 17 -5.04 11.64 13.21
N SER A 18 -4.27 11.88 14.27
CA SER A 18 -2.84 11.58 14.33
C SER A 18 -2.52 10.08 14.28
N GLY A 19 -3.37 9.23 14.87
CA GLY A 19 -3.26 7.77 14.82
C GLY A 19 -3.55 7.24 13.43
N MET A 20 -4.66 7.69 12.83
CA MET A 20 -5.05 7.32 11.46
C MET A 20 -4.00 7.75 10.44
N TYR A 21 -3.48 8.99 10.55
CA TYR A 21 -2.48 9.50 9.61
C TYR A 21 -1.20 8.66 9.65
N ARG A 22 -0.76 8.23 10.84
CA ARG A 22 0.42 7.37 10.99
C ARG A 22 0.21 6.03 10.30
N GLU A 23 -0.92 5.37 10.53
CA GLU A 23 -1.23 4.06 9.95
C GLU A 23 -1.35 4.15 8.42
N TRP A 24 -2.16 5.07 7.91
CA TRP A 24 -2.34 5.26 6.47
C TRP A 24 -1.04 5.67 5.77
N PHE A 25 -0.23 6.50 6.42
CA PHE A 25 1.07 6.88 5.89
C PHE A 25 2.01 5.67 5.81
N LEU A 26 2.05 4.83 6.84
CA LEU A 26 2.89 3.64 6.87
C LEU A 26 2.46 2.62 5.80
N ASP A 27 1.15 2.39 5.63
CA ASP A 27 0.63 1.47 4.61
C ASP A 27 0.93 1.97 3.20
N TYR A 28 0.68 3.26 2.95
CA TYR A 28 0.96 3.86 1.66
C TYR A 28 2.46 3.90 1.35
N ALA A 29 3.30 4.27 2.32
CA ALA A 29 4.74 4.28 2.15
C ALA A 29 5.28 2.88 1.85
N SER A 30 4.82 1.87 2.59
CA SER A 30 5.22 0.47 2.38
C SER A 30 4.88 -0.01 0.97
N TYR A 31 3.63 0.22 0.52
CA TYR A 31 3.18 -0.12 -0.83
C TYR A 31 3.98 0.60 -1.91
N VAL A 32 4.24 1.90 -1.76
CA VAL A 32 5.01 2.67 -2.74
C VAL A 32 6.45 2.16 -2.85
N ILE A 33 7.10 1.86 -1.72
CA ILE A 33 8.48 1.39 -1.70
C ILE A 33 8.59 0.03 -2.40
N LEU A 34 7.79 -0.95 -1.96
CA LEU A 34 7.91 -2.33 -2.40
C LEU A 34 7.36 -2.55 -3.81
N GLU A 35 6.25 -1.93 -4.16
CA GLU A 35 5.50 -2.29 -5.37
C GLU A 35 5.62 -1.27 -6.50
N ARG A 36 6.24 -0.10 -6.28
CA ARG A 36 6.28 0.97 -7.30
C ARG A 36 7.65 1.60 -7.49
N ALA A 37 8.34 1.94 -6.40
CA ALA A 37 9.54 2.76 -6.45
C ALA A 37 10.81 1.95 -6.71
N VAL A 38 10.96 0.81 -6.04
CA VAL A 38 12.15 -0.05 -6.14
C VAL A 38 12.04 -0.98 -7.35
N PRO A 39 13.06 -1.05 -8.22
CA PRO A 39 13.09 -1.99 -9.34
C PRO A 39 13.30 -3.44 -8.87
N TYR A 40 12.84 -4.40 -9.67
CA TYR A 40 13.02 -5.82 -9.35
C TYR A 40 14.47 -6.27 -9.61
N ILE A 41 14.99 -7.20 -8.81
CA ILE A 41 16.39 -7.65 -8.92
C ILE A 41 16.70 -8.40 -10.22
N ASN A 42 15.72 -9.13 -10.76
CA ASN A 42 15.93 -10.01 -11.92
C ASN A 42 16.13 -9.22 -13.23
N ASP A 43 15.48 -8.06 -13.37
CA ASP A 43 15.48 -7.26 -14.60
C ASP A 43 15.92 -5.81 -14.40
N GLY A 44 15.99 -5.32 -13.15
CA GLY A 44 16.30 -3.93 -12.83
C GLY A 44 15.21 -2.94 -13.25
N LEU A 45 14.02 -3.41 -13.65
CA LEU A 45 12.96 -2.57 -14.19
C LEU A 45 11.90 -2.24 -13.13
N LYS A 46 11.41 -0.99 -13.18
CA LYS A 46 10.23 -0.57 -12.44
C LYS A 46 8.95 -1.14 -13.08
N PRO A 47 7.85 -1.31 -12.32
CA PRO A 47 6.61 -1.90 -12.84
C PRO A 47 6.05 -1.23 -14.09
N VAL A 48 6.15 0.11 -14.19
CA VAL A 48 5.69 0.86 -15.37
C VAL A 48 6.48 0.48 -16.62
N GLN A 49 7.80 0.35 -16.49
CA GLN A 49 8.67 0.01 -17.61
C GLN A 49 8.36 -1.39 -18.14
N ARG A 50 8.11 -2.36 -17.25
CA ARG A 50 7.72 -3.72 -17.66
C ARG A 50 6.41 -3.75 -18.44
N ARG A 51 5.41 -2.95 -18.03
CA ARG A 51 4.15 -2.83 -18.78
C ARG A 51 4.33 -2.20 -20.15
N ILE A 52 5.17 -1.17 -20.26
CA ILE A 52 5.51 -0.57 -21.56
C ILE A 52 6.17 -1.61 -22.47
N MET A 53 7.16 -2.35 -21.97
CA MET A 53 7.85 -3.39 -22.74
C MET A 53 6.90 -4.52 -23.17
N HIS A 54 5.97 -4.92 -22.30
CA HIS A 54 4.94 -5.89 -22.64
C HIS A 54 4.04 -5.39 -23.78
N ALA A 55 3.51 -4.17 -23.65
CA ALA A 55 2.64 -3.57 -24.66
C ALA A 55 3.37 -3.38 -26.01
N MET A 56 4.64 -2.98 -25.99
CA MET A 56 5.47 -2.88 -27.19
C MET A 56 5.66 -4.23 -27.86
N LYS A 57 5.88 -5.30 -27.09
CA LYS A 57 5.99 -6.66 -27.60
C LYS A 57 4.68 -7.15 -28.21
N GLU A 58 3.54 -6.90 -27.57
CA GLU A 58 2.22 -7.27 -28.09
C GLU A 58 1.88 -6.53 -29.39
N MET A 59 2.30 -5.26 -29.52
CA MET A 59 2.11 -4.48 -30.75
C MET A 59 2.95 -5.01 -31.91
N ASP A 60 4.16 -5.51 -31.63
CA ASP A 60 5.10 -6.05 -32.63
C ASP A 60 4.77 -7.50 -33.03
N ASP A 61 4.10 -8.26 -32.16
CA ASP A 61 3.72 -9.68 -32.41
C ASP A 61 2.63 -9.84 -33.49
N GLY A 62 2.16 -8.73 -34.08
CA GLY A 62 1.76 -8.64 -35.49
C GLY A 62 0.71 -9.64 -35.98
N ARG A 63 -0.18 -10.10 -35.12
CA ARG A 63 -1.38 -10.85 -35.52
C ARG A 63 -2.45 -9.94 -36.13
#